data_AF-A0A497N9U0-F1
#
_entry.id   AF-A0A497N9U0-F1
#
_cell.length_a   1.000
_cell.length_b   1.000
_cell.length_c   1.000
_cell.angle_alpha   90.00
_cell.angle_beta   90.00
_cell.angle_gamma   90.00
#
_symmetry.space_group_name_H-M   'P 1'
#
loop_
_entity.id
_entity.type
_entity.pdbx_description
1 polymer ?
#
loop_
_entity_poly.entity_id
_entity_poly.type
_entity_poly.pdbx_seq_one_letter_code
_entity_poly.pdbx_strand_id
1 'polypeptide(L)'
;SYHDYIMELNASDERGINVIRETVKTFARSMAIGEVPFKLLILDEADNMTADAQQALRRIMERYTETCRFILIANYSARIIEPIQSRCAPFRFTYLKPEDIAARLRYIAEQENVKLLDSGVKAILDVSGGDLRKAINTLQAAASLGKPVDEDVVYAVVGHANPARVAEMVQTALEGDFMKAREILRDLIWRYGVAGTDLIRQIHGQIFRIDIPDKWKIRIAEVVGEIDFRLVMGANEEVQLSALLAHLAEFGELMKRA
;
A
#
# COMPACT_ATOMS: atom_id res chain seq x y z
N SER A 1 -34.08 1.07 14.38
CA SER A 1 -32.69 0.56 14.28
C SER A 1 -31.79 1.71 13.82
N TYR A 2 -30.47 1.70 14.07
CA TYR A 2 -29.59 2.81 13.64
C TYR A 2 -29.60 3.04 12.11
N HIS A 3 -29.89 1.98 11.34
CA HIS A 3 -30.10 2.01 9.89
C HIS A 3 -31.22 2.96 9.43
N ASP A 4 -32.16 3.30 10.31
CA ASP A 4 -33.23 4.25 9.99
C ASP A 4 -32.71 5.70 9.91
N TYR A 5 -31.52 5.96 10.48
CA TYR A 5 -30.87 7.26 10.56
C TYR A 5 -29.55 7.34 9.80
N ILE A 6 -28.89 6.20 9.56
CA ILE A 6 -27.60 6.14 8.85
C ILE A 6 -27.70 5.17 7.67
N MET A 7 -27.33 5.64 6.49
CA MET A 7 -27.19 4.82 5.29
C MET A 7 -25.76 4.95 4.76
N GLU A 8 -25.10 3.82 4.55
CA GLU A 8 -23.78 3.73 3.94
C GLU A 8 -23.90 3.04 2.59
N LEU A 9 -23.34 3.62 1.54
CA LEU A 9 -23.28 3.02 0.21
C LEU A 9 -21.85 3.13 -0.32
N ASN A 10 -21.37 2.07 -0.96
CA ASN A 10 -20.13 2.12 -1.73
C ASN A 10 -20.44 2.52 -3.18
N ALA A 11 -19.91 3.66 -3.61
CA ALA A 11 -20.22 4.24 -4.90
C ALA A 11 -19.60 3.49 -6.10
N SER A 12 -18.66 2.56 -5.90
CA SER A 12 -18.07 1.75 -6.98
C SER A 12 -18.87 0.49 -7.32
N ASP A 13 -19.55 -0.10 -6.34
CA ASP A 13 -20.48 -1.23 -6.56
C ASP A 13 -21.84 -0.74 -7.08
N GLU A 14 -22.29 0.41 -6.56
CA GLU A 14 -23.58 1.02 -6.90
C GLU A 14 -23.43 2.22 -7.87
N ARG A 15 -22.60 2.06 -8.91
CA ARG A 15 -22.30 3.09 -9.93
C ARG A 15 -23.52 3.63 -10.70
N GLY A 16 -24.68 3.00 -10.55
CA GLY A 16 -25.90 3.36 -11.26
C GLY A 16 -26.42 4.73 -10.82
N ILE A 17 -26.57 5.65 -11.78
CA ILE A 17 -27.30 6.91 -11.60
C ILE A 17 -28.69 6.70 -10.95
N ASN A 18 -29.28 5.52 -11.15
CA ASN A 18 -30.58 5.13 -10.61
C ASN A 18 -30.54 4.98 -9.08
N VAL A 19 -29.46 4.43 -8.50
CA VAL A 19 -29.32 4.30 -7.04
C VAL A 19 -29.32 5.68 -6.38
N ILE A 20 -28.59 6.64 -6.96
CA ILE A 20 -28.59 8.02 -6.48
C ILE A 20 -29.99 8.65 -6.63
N ARG A 21 -30.67 8.42 -7.74
CA ARG A 21 -31.98 9.05 -8.03
C ARG A 21 -33.13 8.45 -7.21
N GLU A 22 -33.02 7.19 -6.81
CA GLU A 22 -34.09 6.45 -6.14
C GLU A 22 -33.76 6.21 -4.67
N THR A 23 -32.75 5.40 -4.37
CA THR A 23 -32.36 5.01 -3.02
C THR A 23 -31.93 6.21 -2.18
N VAL A 24 -30.93 6.96 -2.66
CA VAL A 24 -30.39 8.14 -1.95
C VAL A 24 -31.46 9.22 -1.80
N LYS A 25 -32.25 9.46 -2.85
CA LYS A 25 -33.34 10.43 -2.80
C LYS A 25 -34.43 10.04 -1.81
N THR A 26 -34.82 8.77 -1.77
CA THR A 26 -35.88 8.28 -0.87
C THR A 26 -35.42 8.37 0.58
N PHE A 27 -34.19 7.96 0.86
CA PHE A 27 -33.61 8.09 2.19
C PHE A 27 -33.51 9.56 2.62
N ALA A 28 -32.95 10.44 1.79
CA ALA A 28 -32.78 11.86 2.09
C ALA A 28 -34.12 12.61 2.28
N ARG A 29 -35.18 12.17 1.57
CA ARG A 29 -36.53 12.75 1.71
C ARG A 29 -37.20 12.36 3.03
N SER A 30 -36.89 11.18 3.57
CA SER A 30 -37.53 10.72 4.79
C SER A 30 -37.06 11.53 6.01
N MET A 31 -38.01 12.03 6.81
CA MET A 31 -37.66 12.75 8.03
C MET A 31 -37.16 11.78 9.11
N ALA A 32 -36.21 12.25 9.92
CA ALA A 32 -35.80 11.54 11.12
C ALA A 32 -36.94 11.59 12.15
N ILE A 33 -37.26 10.46 12.77
CA ILE A 33 -38.23 10.39 13.87
C ILE A 33 -37.42 10.42 15.17
N GLY A 34 -37.19 11.58 15.77
CA GLY A 34 -36.38 11.67 16.98
C GLY A 34 -35.94 13.09 17.32
N GLU A 35 -35.11 13.24 18.35
CA GLU A 35 -34.59 14.54 18.81
C GLU A 35 -33.61 15.17 17.81
N VAL A 36 -32.90 14.36 17.03
CA VAL A 36 -31.98 14.84 15.98
C VAL A 36 -32.77 15.01 14.67
N PRO A 37 -32.81 16.22 14.09
CA PRO A 37 -33.70 16.52 12.97
C PRO A 37 -33.21 16.02 11.61
N PHE A 38 -32.03 15.40 11.55
CA PHE A 38 -31.40 14.97 10.29
C PHE A 38 -30.92 13.53 10.34
N LYS A 39 -30.88 12.91 9.16
CA LYS A 39 -30.24 11.62 8.89
C LYS A 39 -28.85 11.80 8.31
N LEU A 40 -28.08 10.73 8.27
CA LEU A 40 -26.70 10.72 7.82
C LEU A 40 -26.52 9.74 6.67
N LEU A 41 -25.97 10.20 5.56
CA LEU A 41 -25.71 9.40 4.38
C LEU A 41 -24.22 9.42 4.09
N ILE A 42 -23.60 8.24 4.11
CA ILE A 42 -22.17 8.04 3.88
C ILE A 42 -22.02 7.41 2.49
N LEU A 43 -21.25 8.07 1.63
CA LEU A 43 -20.85 7.53 0.33
C LEU A 43 -19.36 7.28 0.36
N ASP A 44 -18.97 6.00 0.35
CA ASP A 44 -17.59 5.60 0.19
C ASP A 44 -17.20 5.55 -1.30
N GLU A 45 -15.92 5.79 -1.59
CA GLU A 45 -15.37 5.86 -2.95
C GLU A 45 -16.14 6.80 -3.90
N ALA A 46 -16.60 7.95 -3.40
CA ALA A 46 -17.39 8.90 -4.17
C ALA A 46 -16.68 9.41 -5.44
N ASP A 47 -15.35 9.33 -5.51
CA ASP A 47 -14.55 9.65 -6.68
C ASP A 47 -14.65 8.63 -7.82
N ASN A 48 -15.26 7.46 -7.58
CA ASN A 48 -15.60 6.47 -8.59
C ASN A 48 -16.98 6.70 -9.24
N MET A 49 -17.75 7.70 -8.78
CA MET A 49 -19.04 8.07 -9.38
C MET A 49 -18.88 8.75 -10.74
N THR A 50 -19.81 8.46 -11.66
CA THR A 50 -19.90 9.20 -12.93
C THR A 50 -20.28 10.67 -12.70
N ALA A 51 -19.88 11.56 -13.61
CA ALA A 51 -20.21 12.98 -13.53
C ALA A 51 -21.72 13.23 -13.43
N ASP A 52 -22.54 12.47 -14.17
CA ASP A 52 -24.01 12.58 -14.13
C ASP A 52 -24.60 12.16 -12.78
N ALA A 53 -24.05 11.11 -12.15
CA ALA A 53 -24.43 10.67 -10.82
C ALA A 53 -24.07 11.72 -9.77
N GLN A 54 -22.87 12.34 -9.87
CA GLN A 54 -22.48 13.45 -9.00
C GLN A 54 -23.38 14.68 -9.19
N GLN A 55 -23.75 15.04 -10.43
CA GLN A 55 -24.72 16.12 -10.67
C GLN A 55 -26.11 15.82 -10.11
N ALA A 56 -26.55 14.56 -10.13
CA ALA A 56 -27.78 14.14 -9.49
C ALA A 56 -27.69 14.24 -7.96
N LEU A 57 -26.59 13.76 -7.37
CA LEU A 57 -26.31 13.84 -5.94
C LEU A 57 -26.33 15.29 -5.45
N ARG A 58 -25.65 16.19 -6.15
CA ARG A 58 -25.65 17.63 -5.85
C ARG A 58 -27.06 18.18 -5.68
N ARG A 59 -27.97 17.90 -6.62
CA ARG A 59 -29.37 18.37 -6.57
C ARG A 59 -30.13 17.83 -5.36
N ILE A 60 -29.80 16.60 -4.92
CA ILE A 60 -30.39 15.98 -3.73
C ILE A 60 -29.83 16.65 -2.47
N MET A 61 -28.52 16.87 -2.39
CA MET A 61 -27.87 17.58 -1.27
C MET A 61 -28.45 18.98 -1.09
N GLU A 62 -28.66 19.73 -2.18
CA GLU A 62 -29.27 21.07 -2.12
C GLU A 62 -30.72 21.02 -1.63
N ARG A 63 -31.50 20.02 -2.06
CA ARG A 63 -32.93 19.93 -1.73
C ARG A 63 -33.20 19.46 -0.31
N TYR A 64 -32.36 18.57 0.22
CA TYR A 64 -32.63 17.86 1.47
C TYR A 64 -31.60 18.18 2.56
N THR A 65 -31.04 19.39 2.57
CA THR A 65 -30.07 19.81 3.59
C THR A 65 -30.69 19.86 5.00
N GLU A 66 -32.00 20.07 5.14
CA GLU A 66 -32.63 20.12 6.47
C GLU A 66 -32.83 18.73 7.07
N THR A 67 -33.08 17.73 6.22
CA THR A 67 -33.43 16.37 6.63
C THR A 67 -32.27 15.38 6.54
N CYS A 68 -31.21 15.69 5.80
CA CYS A 68 -30.10 14.77 5.56
C CYS A 68 -28.74 15.49 5.48
N ARG A 69 -27.73 14.91 6.13
CA ARG A 69 -26.32 15.30 6.05
C ARG A 69 -25.54 14.24 5.27
N PHE A 70 -24.59 14.68 4.47
CA PHE A 70 -23.82 13.81 3.59
C PHE A 70 -22.35 13.77 4.03
N ILE A 71 -21.78 12.58 4.11
CA ILE A 71 -20.34 12.35 4.24
C ILE A 71 -19.89 11.69 2.95
N LEU A 72 -18.95 12.31 2.25
CA LEU A 72 -18.38 11.78 1.02
C LEU A 72 -16.92 11.43 1.30
N ILE A 73 -16.57 10.17 1.10
CA ILE A 73 -15.20 9.66 1.25
C ILE A 73 -14.66 9.44 -0.17
N ALA A 74 -13.46 9.96 -0.43
CA ALA A 74 -12.83 9.88 -1.74
C ALA A 74 -11.30 9.88 -1.57
N ASN A 75 -10.61 9.10 -2.40
CA ASN A 75 -9.14 9.11 -2.43
C ASN A 75 -8.62 10.35 -3.15
N TYR A 76 -9.31 10.78 -4.21
CA TYR A 76 -8.92 11.93 -5.02
C TYR A 76 -10.01 13.00 -5.03
N SER A 77 -9.84 14.05 -4.21
CA SER A 77 -10.82 15.16 -4.16
C SER A 77 -11.02 15.85 -5.52
N ALA A 78 -10.00 15.86 -6.38
CA ALA A 78 -10.06 16.44 -7.72
C ALA A 78 -11.05 15.71 -8.67
N ARG A 79 -11.40 14.46 -8.38
CA ARG A 79 -12.40 13.68 -9.15
C ARG A 79 -13.84 13.96 -8.72
N ILE A 80 -14.03 14.72 -7.63
CA ILE A 80 -15.34 15.20 -7.20
C ILE A 80 -15.61 16.55 -7.88
N ILE A 81 -16.81 16.75 -8.43
CA ILE A 81 -17.18 18.01 -9.08
C ILE A 81 -17.15 19.19 -8.09
N GLU A 82 -16.66 20.35 -8.54
CA GLU A 82 -16.56 21.58 -7.74
C GLU A 82 -17.89 22.03 -7.08
N PRO A 83 -19.07 21.85 -7.71
CA PRO A 83 -20.35 22.09 -7.05
C PRO A 83 -20.63 21.24 -5.81
N ILE A 84 -20.10 20.02 -5.71
CA ILE A 84 -20.22 19.21 -4.48
C ILE A 84 -19.21 19.71 -3.45
N GLN A 85 -17.95 19.92 -3.86
CA GLN A 85 -16.88 20.35 -2.97
C GLN A 85 -17.24 21.67 -2.25
N SER A 86 -17.81 22.64 -2.97
CA SER A 86 -18.25 23.93 -2.40
C SER A 86 -19.34 23.81 -1.32
N ARG A 87 -20.04 22.67 -1.24
CA ARG A 87 -21.12 22.40 -0.27
C ARG A 87 -20.68 21.50 0.89
N CYS A 88 -19.44 21.01 0.85
CA CYS A 88 -18.88 20.13 1.87
C CYS A 88 -17.77 20.85 2.64
N ALA A 89 -17.65 20.56 3.93
CA ALA A 89 -16.46 20.91 4.69
C ALA A 89 -15.34 19.91 4.34
N PRO A 90 -14.19 20.33 3.77
CA PRO A 90 -13.14 19.41 3.40
C PRO A 90 -12.36 18.93 4.62
N PHE A 91 -12.35 17.62 4.85
CA PHE A 91 -11.46 16.96 5.80
C PHE A 91 -10.42 16.16 5.01
N ARG A 92 -9.16 16.60 5.08
CA ARG A 92 -8.04 15.92 4.39
C ARG A 92 -7.34 15.00 5.37
N PHE A 93 -7.48 13.70 5.14
CA PHE A 93 -6.74 12.69 5.89
C PHE A 93 -5.36 12.53 5.26
N THR A 94 -4.32 12.71 6.08
CA THR A 94 -2.95 12.38 5.70
C THR A 94 -2.57 11.02 6.27
N TYR A 95 -1.42 10.49 5.83
CA TYR A 95 -0.83 9.31 6.47
C TYR A 95 -0.68 9.53 7.98
N LEU A 96 -0.90 8.46 8.74
CA LEU A 96 -0.75 8.47 10.18
C LEU A 96 0.74 8.52 10.55
N LYS A 97 1.04 9.16 11.67
CA LYS A 97 2.42 9.20 12.16
C LYS A 97 2.87 7.78 12.55
N PRO A 98 4.14 7.42 12.34
CA PRO A 98 4.65 6.10 12.72
C PRO A 98 4.41 5.76 14.20
N GLU A 99 4.49 6.75 15.07
CA GLU A 99 4.24 6.64 16.52
C GLU A 99 2.80 6.21 16.84
N ASP A 100 1.82 6.79 16.16
CA ASP A 100 0.40 6.50 16.36
C ASP A 100 0.06 5.08 15.87
N ILE A 101 0.62 4.69 14.73
CA ILE A 101 0.48 3.33 14.19
C ILE A 101 1.14 2.32 15.14
N ALA A 102 2.36 2.60 15.61
CA ALA A 102 3.06 1.73 16.56
C ALA A 102 2.28 1.53 17.86
N ALA A 103 1.73 2.61 18.43
CA ALA A 103 0.88 2.55 19.62
C ALA A 103 -0.36 1.68 19.37
N ARG A 104 -1.01 1.85 18.21
CA ARG A 104 -2.18 1.04 17.84
C ARG A 104 -1.83 -0.44 17.64
N LEU A 105 -0.71 -0.75 17.00
CA LEU A 105 -0.25 -2.12 16.80
C LEU A 105 0.08 -2.80 18.13
N ARG A 106 0.76 -2.11 19.06
CA ARG A 106 1.02 -2.64 20.41
C ARG A 106 -0.26 -2.90 21.18
N TYR A 107 -1.22 -1.97 21.13
CA TYR A 107 -2.53 -2.16 21.74
C TYR A 107 -3.23 -3.42 21.20
N ILE A 108 -3.27 -3.61 19.88
CA ILE A 108 -3.89 -4.80 19.27
C ILE A 108 -3.14 -6.07 19.69
N ALA A 109 -1.81 -6.04 19.68
CA ALA A 109 -0.99 -7.19 20.08
C ALA A 109 -1.21 -7.58 21.56
N GLU A 110 -1.36 -6.61 22.45
CA GLU A 110 -1.67 -6.87 23.86
C GLU A 110 -3.06 -7.48 24.05
N GLN A 111 -4.08 -6.97 23.36
CA GLN A 111 -5.45 -7.50 23.47
C GLN A 111 -5.60 -8.91 22.89
N GLU A 112 -4.85 -9.21 21.82
CA GLU A 112 -4.86 -10.51 21.15
C GLU A 112 -3.79 -11.48 21.69
N ASN A 113 -3.06 -11.09 22.75
CA ASN A 113 -1.97 -11.86 23.37
C ASN A 113 -0.87 -12.31 22.37
N VAL A 114 -0.53 -11.43 21.43
CA VAL A 114 0.53 -11.62 20.44
C VAL A 114 1.83 -11.02 20.96
N LYS A 115 2.91 -11.81 20.94
CA LYS A 115 4.26 -11.32 21.29
C LYS A 115 4.85 -10.52 20.13
N LEU A 116 4.62 -9.21 20.12
CA LEU A 116 5.17 -8.28 19.12
C LEU A 116 6.48 -7.65 19.63
N LEU A 117 7.59 -7.89 18.92
CA LEU A 117 8.89 -7.28 19.23
C LEU A 117 9.04 -5.92 18.55
N ASP A 118 9.90 -5.05 19.08
CA ASP A 118 10.14 -3.72 18.50
C ASP A 118 10.71 -3.78 17.07
N SER A 119 11.50 -4.81 16.74
CA SER A 119 11.95 -5.07 15.36
C SER A 119 10.79 -5.36 14.42
N GLY A 120 9.80 -6.15 14.87
CA GLY A 120 8.57 -6.43 14.12
C GLY A 120 7.72 -5.18 13.93
N VAL A 121 7.58 -4.33 14.96
CA VAL A 121 6.87 -3.04 14.84
C VAL A 121 7.51 -2.18 13.75
N LYS A 122 8.84 -2.04 13.77
CA LYS A 122 9.57 -1.25 12.78
C LYS A 122 9.39 -1.80 11.36
N ALA A 123 9.52 -3.12 11.20
CA ALA A 123 9.31 -3.77 9.90
C ALA A 123 7.87 -3.55 9.37
N ILE A 124 6.85 -3.64 10.23
CA ILE A 124 5.46 -3.38 9.83
C ILE A 124 5.28 -1.92 9.43
N LEU A 125 5.87 -0.97 10.16
CA LEU A 125 5.82 0.45 9.80
C LEU A 125 6.45 0.72 8.43
N ASP A 126 7.63 0.15 8.18
CA ASP A 126 8.35 0.30 6.92
C ASP A 126 7.55 -0.28 5.73
N VAL A 127 6.92 -1.44 5.92
CA VAL A 127 6.07 -2.08 4.89
C VAL A 127 4.74 -1.35 4.69
N SER A 128 4.13 -0.86 5.76
CA SER A 128 2.79 -0.27 5.72
C SER A 128 2.74 1.11 5.07
N GLY A 129 3.86 1.86 5.09
CA GLY A 129 3.95 3.17 4.45
C GLY A 129 2.93 4.19 5.00
N GLY A 130 2.52 4.04 6.26
CA GLY A 130 1.52 4.91 6.91
C GLY A 130 0.06 4.46 6.74
N ASP A 131 -0.20 3.36 6.03
CA ASP A 131 -1.53 2.76 5.92
C ASP A 131 -1.79 1.80 7.11
N LEU A 132 -2.69 2.21 8.00
CA LEU A 132 -3.06 1.42 9.18
C LEU A 132 -3.78 0.11 8.83
N ARG A 133 -4.59 0.08 7.76
CA ARG A 133 -5.24 -1.16 7.32
C ARG A 133 -4.19 -2.17 6.88
N LYS A 134 -3.21 -1.73 6.08
CA LYS A 134 -2.07 -2.56 5.68
C LYS A 134 -1.28 -3.03 6.90
N ALA A 135 -0.96 -2.13 7.84
CA ALA A 135 -0.23 -2.47 9.07
C ALA A 135 -0.93 -3.54 9.91
N ILE A 136 -2.24 -3.41 10.14
CA ILE A 136 -3.02 -4.37 10.92
C ILE A 136 -3.10 -5.72 10.21
N ASN A 137 -3.34 -5.73 8.90
CA ASN A 137 -3.38 -6.97 8.12
C ASN A 137 -2.03 -7.69 8.14
N THR A 138 -0.92 -6.96 8.07
CA THR A 138 0.43 -7.53 8.19
C THR A 138 0.66 -8.10 9.59
N LEU A 139 0.27 -7.40 10.65
CA LEU A 139 0.36 -7.93 12.03
C LEU A 139 -0.45 -9.21 12.19
N GLN A 140 -1.68 -9.24 11.69
CA GLN A 140 -2.55 -10.41 11.78
C GLN A 140 -1.96 -11.62 11.05
N ALA A 141 -1.44 -11.41 9.85
CA ALA A 141 -0.81 -12.46 9.07
C ALA A 141 0.48 -12.96 9.73
N ALA A 142 1.28 -12.08 10.32
CA ALA A 142 2.47 -12.44 11.10
C ALA A 142 2.13 -13.22 12.38
N ALA A 143 1.10 -12.79 13.12
CA ALA A 143 0.64 -13.45 14.33
C ALA A 143 0.13 -14.88 14.07
N SER A 144 -0.43 -15.13 12.88
CA SER A 144 -0.96 -16.44 12.48
C SER A 144 0.11 -17.54 12.39
N LEU A 145 1.40 -17.18 12.35
CA LEU A 145 2.52 -18.14 12.35
C LEU A 145 2.84 -18.70 13.75
N GLY A 146 2.21 -18.19 14.82
CA GLY A 146 2.34 -18.72 16.18
C GLY A 146 3.72 -18.51 16.82
N LYS A 147 4.56 -17.67 16.22
CA LYS A 147 5.89 -17.28 16.74
C LYS A 147 5.85 -15.82 17.21
N PRO A 148 6.81 -15.39 18.05
CA PRO A 148 7.02 -13.96 18.29
C PRO A 148 7.19 -13.22 16.96
N VAL A 149 6.52 -12.07 16.83
CA VAL A 149 6.54 -11.26 15.61
C VAL A 149 7.78 -10.37 15.64
N ASP A 150 8.81 -10.81 14.91
CA ASP A 150 10.05 -10.07 14.62
C ASP A 150 10.07 -9.57 13.17
N GLU A 151 11.16 -8.93 12.76
CA GLU A 151 11.32 -8.41 11.39
C GLU A 151 11.31 -9.52 10.33
N ASP A 152 11.91 -10.68 10.60
CA ASP A 152 12.03 -11.77 9.64
C ASP A 152 10.67 -12.41 9.37
N VAL A 153 9.86 -12.59 10.43
CA VAL A 153 8.47 -13.07 10.33
C VAL A 153 7.64 -12.10 9.51
N VAL A 154 7.79 -10.78 9.73
CA VAL A 154 7.04 -9.76 8.98
C VAL A 154 7.41 -9.78 7.50
N TYR A 155 8.71 -9.77 7.17
CA TYR A 155 9.16 -9.79 5.78
C TYR A 155 8.77 -11.08 5.05
N ALA A 156 8.86 -12.23 5.72
CA ALA A 156 8.44 -13.52 5.15
C ALA A 156 6.95 -13.55 4.79
N VAL A 157 6.09 -12.97 5.63
CA VAL A 157 4.63 -12.98 5.42
C VAL A 157 4.20 -12.04 4.30
N VAL A 158 4.89 -10.91 4.17
CA VAL A 158 4.60 -9.92 3.12
C VAL A 158 5.16 -10.38 1.77
N GLY A 159 6.07 -11.36 1.75
CA GLY A 159 6.79 -11.75 0.55
C GLY A 159 7.77 -10.65 0.10
N HIS A 160 8.28 -9.85 1.03
CA HIS A 160 9.33 -8.88 0.77
C HIS A 160 10.66 -9.41 1.30
N ALA A 161 11.75 -9.23 0.55
CA ALA A 161 13.06 -9.55 1.07
C ALA A 161 13.46 -8.57 2.18
N ASN A 162 14.14 -9.08 3.21
CA ASN A 162 14.76 -8.25 4.24
C ASN A 162 15.81 -7.34 3.55
N PRO A 163 15.74 -6.00 3.70
CA PRO A 163 16.66 -5.07 3.05
C PRO A 163 18.14 -5.37 3.31
N ALA A 164 18.47 -5.89 4.49
CA ALA A 164 19.84 -6.27 4.85
C ALA A 164 20.34 -7.44 4.01
N ARG A 165 19.50 -8.43 3.74
CA ARG A 165 19.84 -9.59 2.89
C ARG A 165 19.99 -9.20 1.42
N VAL A 166 19.17 -8.26 0.93
CA VAL A 166 19.34 -7.73 -0.44
C VAL A 166 20.64 -6.95 -0.55
N ALA A 167 20.99 -6.14 0.46
CA ALA A 167 22.26 -5.45 0.49
C ALA A 167 23.45 -6.43 0.51
N GLU A 168 23.39 -7.47 1.35
CA GLU A 168 24.39 -8.55 1.40
C GLU A 168 24.55 -9.23 0.04
N MET A 169 23.44 -9.57 -0.62
CA MET A 169 23.44 -10.20 -1.95
C MET A 169 24.12 -9.31 -3.00
N VAL A 170 23.76 -8.03 -3.05
CA VAL A 170 24.33 -7.07 -4.01
C VAL A 170 25.82 -6.86 -3.73
N GLN A 171 26.21 -6.70 -2.47
CA GLN A 171 27.61 -6.53 -2.08
C GLN A 171 28.44 -7.78 -2.41
N THR A 172 27.94 -8.97 -2.08
CA THR A 172 28.61 -10.25 -2.38
C THR A 172 28.83 -10.41 -3.90
N ALA A 173 27.85 -10.01 -4.70
CA ALA A 173 27.99 -9.99 -6.16
C ALA A 173 29.07 -8.99 -6.60
N LEU A 174 29.04 -7.74 -6.12
CA LEU A 174 30.05 -6.72 -6.43
C LEU A 174 31.47 -7.10 -5.97
N GLU A 175 31.60 -7.94 -4.95
CA GLU A 175 32.90 -8.47 -4.51
C GLU A 175 33.46 -9.55 -5.45
N GLY A 176 32.63 -10.10 -6.34
CA GLY A 176 32.98 -11.10 -7.35
C GLY A 176 32.51 -12.52 -7.01
N ASP A 177 31.87 -12.75 -5.87
CA ASP A 177 31.37 -14.06 -5.47
C ASP A 177 29.94 -14.30 -6.00
N PHE A 178 29.86 -14.53 -7.31
CA PHE A 178 28.60 -14.78 -8.00
C PHE A 178 27.84 -15.98 -7.43
N MET A 179 28.54 -17.07 -7.11
CA MET A 179 27.90 -18.31 -6.66
C MET A 179 27.20 -18.10 -5.32
N LYS A 180 27.86 -17.44 -4.36
CA LYS A 180 27.27 -17.13 -3.07
C LYS A 180 26.11 -16.13 -3.20
N ALA A 181 26.25 -15.09 -4.02
CA ALA A 181 25.16 -14.14 -4.28
C ALA A 181 23.93 -14.84 -4.89
N ARG A 182 24.14 -15.80 -5.81
CA ARG A 182 23.08 -16.59 -6.42
C ARG A 182 22.39 -17.52 -5.41
N GLU A 183 23.13 -18.08 -4.44
CA GLU A 183 22.52 -18.84 -3.35
C GLU A 183 21.58 -17.97 -2.50
N ILE A 184 22.00 -16.76 -2.15
CA ILE A 184 21.15 -15.80 -1.42
C ILE A 184 19.90 -15.46 -2.25
N LEU A 185 20.04 -15.19 -3.55
CA LEU A 185 18.91 -14.94 -4.45
C LEU A 185 17.91 -16.10 -4.44
N ARG A 186 18.39 -17.34 -4.56
CA ARG A 186 17.53 -18.53 -4.54
C ARG A 186 16.84 -18.69 -3.19
N ASP A 187 17.54 -18.41 -2.09
CA ASP A 187 16.94 -18.45 -0.77
C ASP A 187 15.78 -17.44 -0.66
N LEU A 188 15.97 -16.21 -1.15
CA LEU A 188 14.92 -15.17 -1.17
C LEU A 188 13.71 -15.56 -2.03
N ILE A 189 13.93 -16.09 -3.24
CA ILE A 189 12.83 -16.49 -4.13
C ILE A 189 12.10 -17.72 -3.58
N TRP A 190 12.84 -18.79 -3.26
CA TRP A 190 12.26 -20.09 -2.98
C TRP A 190 11.80 -20.28 -1.54
N ARG A 191 12.51 -19.71 -0.55
CA ARG A 191 12.14 -19.86 0.87
C ARG A 191 11.24 -18.75 1.38
N TYR A 192 11.47 -17.51 0.94
CA TYR A 192 10.69 -16.35 1.38
C TYR A 192 9.60 -15.94 0.39
N GLY A 193 9.50 -16.61 -0.76
CA GLY A 193 8.44 -16.38 -1.75
C GLY A 193 8.47 -14.98 -2.35
N VAL A 194 9.63 -14.32 -2.37
CA VAL A 194 9.75 -12.94 -2.84
C VAL A 194 9.65 -12.92 -4.36
N ALA A 195 8.72 -12.12 -4.88
CA ALA A 195 8.54 -11.96 -6.32
C ALA A 195 9.78 -11.30 -6.95
N GLY A 196 10.18 -11.75 -8.14
CA GLY A 196 11.33 -11.18 -8.84
C GLY A 196 11.18 -9.68 -9.14
N THR A 197 9.95 -9.24 -9.39
CA THR A 197 9.61 -7.82 -9.59
C THR A 197 9.73 -6.96 -8.33
N ASP A 198 9.66 -7.55 -7.14
CA ASP A 198 9.93 -6.83 -5.90
C ASP A 198 11.43 -6.83 -5.59
N LEU A 199 12.13 -7.94 -5.85
CA LEU A 199 13.59 -7.98 -5.72
C LEU A 199 14.27 -6.94 -6.60
N ILE A 200 13.86 -6.79 -7.86
CA ILE A 200 14.48 -5.81 -8.78
C ILE A 200 14.30 -4.37 -8.26
N ARG A 201 13.13 -4.03 -7.72
CA ARG A 201 12.87 -2.72 -7.10
C ARG A 201 13.71 -2.49 -5.84
N GLN A 202 13.87 -3.51 -5.01
CA GLN A 202 14.71 -3.43 -3.82
C GLN A 202 16.19 -3.28 -4.18
N ILE A 203 16.68 -4.03 -5.17
CA ILE A 203 18.04 -3.91 -5.70
C ILE A 203 18.26 -2.49 -6.26
N HIS A 204 17.32 -1.98 -7.06
CA HIS A 204 17.34 -0.60 -7.56
C HIS A 204 17.50 0.42 -6.43
N GLY A 205 16.69 0.30 -5.38
CA GLY A 205 16.80 1.17 -4.20
C GLY A 205 18.14 1.07 -3.47
N GLN A 206 18.73 -0.12 -3.39
CA GLN A 206 20.03 -0.34 -2.74
C GLN A 206 21.20 0.25 -3.51
N ILE A 207 21.17 0.26 -4.85
CA ILE A 207 22.26 0.80 -5.68
C ILE A 207 22.59 2.26 -5.36
N PHE A 208 21.57 3.06 -5.02
CA PHE A 208 21.76 4.46 -4.64
C PHE A 208 22.21 4.66 -3.19
N ARG A 209 22.15 3.61 -2.36
CA ARG A 209 22.59 3.62 -0.96
C ARG A 209 24.04 3.16 -0.81
N ILE A 210 24.52 2.31 -1.72
CA ILE A 210 25.89 1.79 -1.69
C ILE A 210 26.88 2.89 -2.11
N ASP A 211 28.01 2.95 -1.41
CA ASP A 211 29.12 3.85 -1.71
C ASP A 211 29.97 3.33 -2.88
N ILE A 212 29.48 3.54 -4.10
CA ILE A 212 30.19 3.27 -5.35
C ILE A 212 30.25 4.53 -6.22
N PRO A 213 31.29 4.69 -7.07
CA PRO A 213 31.40 5.84 -7.96
C PRO A 213 30.20 5.98 -8.90
N ASP A 214 29.77 7.22 -9.16
CA ASP A 214 28.56 7.52 -9.95
C ASP A 214 28.57 6.90 -11.35
N LYS A 215 29.75 6.80 -11.98
CA LYS A 215 29.94 6.12 -13.27
C LYS A 215 29.39 4.70 -13.25
N TRP A 216 29.59 3.97 -12.15
CA TRP A 216 29.14 2.60 -12.00
C TRP A 216 27.68 2.51 -11.60
N LYS A 217 27.18 3.46 -10.79
CA LYS A 217 25.74 3.57 -10.49
C LYS A 217 24.91 3.70 -11.76
N ILE A 218 25.35 4.52 -12.71
CA ILE A 218 24.68 4.71 -14.02
C ILE A 218 24.62 3.40 -14.80
N ARG A 219 25.75 2.69 -14.93
CA ARG A 219 25.81 1.41 -15.67
C ARG A 219 24.95 0.33 -15.03
N ILE A 220 24.94 0.26 -13.70
CA ILE A 220 24.10 -0.70 -12.98
C ILE A 220 22.62 -0.36 -13.18
N ALA A 221 22.24 0.92 -13.09
CA ALA A 221 20.85 1.35 -13.28
C ALA A 221 20.33 1.01 -14.69
N GLU A 222 21.17 1.13 -15.72
CA GLU A 222 20.84 0.72 -17.09
C GLU A 222 20.52 -0.78 -17.18
N VAL A 223 21.39 -1.63 -16.62
CA VAL A 223 21.16 -3.10 -16.60
C VAL A 223 19.92 -3.46 -15.79
N VAL A 224 19.70 -2.82 -14.64
CA VAL A 224 18.51 -3.02 -13.82
C VAL A 224 17.23 -2.69 -14.60
N GLY A 225 17.22 -1.59 -15.35
CA GLY A 225 16.08 -1.21 -16.18
C GLY A 225 15.80 -2.22 -17.30
N GLU A 226 16.84 -2.75 -17.93
CA GLU A 226 16.67 -3.80 -18.96
C GLU A 226 16.11 -5.10 -18.36
N ILE A 227 16.62 -5.51 -17.20
CA ILE A 227 16.15 -6.70 -16.50
C ILE A 227 14.70 -6.52 -16.02
N ASP A 228 14.34 -5.36 -15.46
CA ASP A 228 12.95 -5.04 -15.09
C ASP A 228 12.00 -5.14 -16.28
N PHE A 229 12.39 -4.57 -17.43
CA PHE A 229 11.62 -4.70 -18.67
C PHE A 229 11.42 -6.18 -19.08
N ARG A 230 12.48 -6.99 -19.05
CA ARG A 230 12.38 -8.42 -19.38
C ARG A 230 11.47 -9.18 -18.43
N LEU A 231 11.52 -8.87 -17.13
CA LEU A 231 10.61 -9.46 -16.13
C LEU A 231 9.15 -9.10 -16.42
N VAL A 232 8.87 -7.83 -16.71
CA VAL A 232 7.52 -7.37 -17.09
C VAL A 232 7.01 -8.05 -18.36
N MET A 233 7.91 -8.36 -19.31
CA MET A 233 7.58 -9.11 -20.53
C MET A 233 7.37 -10.62 -20.30
N GLY A 234 7.47 -11.11 -19.06
CA GLY A 234 7.23 -12.51 -18.71
C GLY A 234 8.45 -13.42 -18.87
N ALA A 235 9.67 -12.87 -18.89
CA ALA A 235 10.88 -13.67 -18.84
C ALA A 235 11.01 -14.40 -17.49
N ASN A 236 11.80 -15.48 -17.46
CA ASN A 236 12.01 -16.25 -16.23
C ASN A 236 12.77 -15.44 -15.17
N GLU A 237 12.18 -15.32 -13.97
CA GLU A 237 12.71 -14.47 -12.89
C GLU A 237 14.11 -14.89 -12.42
N GLU A 238 14.32 -16.19 -12.16
CA GLU A 238 15.62 -16.69 -11.67
C GLU A 238 16.73 -16.45 -12.70
N VAL A 239 16.44 -16.65 -13.99
CA VAL A 239 17.41 -16.43 -15.07
C VAL A 239 17.79 -14.96 -15.18
N GLN A 240 16.80 -14.06 -15.20
CA GLN A 240 17.06 -12.63 -15.37
C GLN A 240 17.75 -12.02 -14.14
N LEU A 241 17.35 -12.39 -12.93
CA LEU A 241 18.00 -11.91 -11.71
C LEU A 241 19.40 -12.50 -11.54
N SER A 242 19.64 -13.75 -11.95
CA SER A 242 20.99 -14.30 -12.00
C SER A 242 21.87 -13.54 -13.01
N ALA A 243 21.32 -13.16 -14.17
CA ALA A 243 22.06 -12.35 -15.14
C ALA A 243 22.42 -10.97 -14.57
N LEU A 244 21.53 -10.35 -13.80
CA LEU A 244 21.84 -9.11 -13.08
C LEU A 244 23.00 -9.29 -12.10
N LEU A 245 23.00 -10.36 -11.29
CA LEU A 245 24.09 -10.66 -10.37
C LEU A 245 25.43 -10.89 -11.09
N ALA A 246 25.40 -11.52 -12.27
CA ALA A 246 26.59 -11.70 -13.09
C ALA A 246 27.16 -10.36 -13.57
N HIS A 247 26.31 -9.44 -14.06
CA HIS A 247 26.74 -8.09 -14.42
C HIS A 247 27.30 -7.30 -13.23
N LEU A 248 26.71 -7.44 -12.05
CA LEU A 248 27.25 -6.83 -10.83
C LEU A 248 28.64 -7.36 -10.51
N ALA A 249 28.88 -8.67 -10.63
CA ALA A 249 30.20 -9.26 -10.43
C ALA A 249 31.24 -8.74 -11.45
N GLU A 250 30.86 -8.63 -12.72
CA GLU A 250 31.73 -8.04 -13.76
C GLU A 250 32.07 -6.58 -13.45
N PHE A 251 31.09 -5.76 -13.06
CA PHE A 251 31.33 -4.37 -12.67
C PHE A 251 32.21 -4.28 -11.41
N GLY A 252 32.00 -5.18 -10.45
CA GLY A 252 32.84 -5.38 -9.28
C GLY A 252 34.32 -5.57 -9.63
N GLU A 253 34.62 -6.49 -10.54
CA GLU A 253 35.98 -6.72 -11.00
C GLU A 253 36.57 -5.53 -11.75
N LEU A 254 35.78 -4.89 -12.62
CA LEU A 254 36.24 -3.73 -13.39
C LEU A 254 36.53 -2.53 -12.48
N MET A 255 35.77 -2.35 -11.39
CA MET A 255 36.03 -1.33 -10.38
C MET A 255 37.36 -1.55 -9.66
N LYS A 256 37.72 -2.80 -9.35
CA LYS A 256 39.00 -3.14 -8.71
C LYS A 256 40.20 -2.89 -9.62
N ARG A 257 40.00 -2.84 -10.94
CA ARG A 257 41.05 -2.64 -11.95
C ARG A 257 41.18 -1.19 -12.41
N ALA A 258 40.23 -0.32 -12.07
CA ALA A 258 40.18 1.09 -12.47
C ALA A 258 40.81 1.99 -11.40
#